data_AF-A0A5K7U185-F1
#
_entry.id   AF-A0A5K7U185-F1
#
_cell.length_a   1.000
_cell.length_b   1.000
_cell.length_c   1.000
_cell.angle_alpha   90.00
_cell.angle_beta   90.00
_cell.angle_gamma   90.00
#
_symmetry.space_group_name_H-M   'P 1'
#
loop_
_entity.id
_entity.type
_entity.pdbx_description
1 polymer ?
#
loop_
_entity_poly.entity_id
_entity_poly.type
_entity_poly.pdbx_seq_one_letter_code
_entity_poly.pdbx_strand_id
1 'polypeptide(L)'
;MYFLYSGVKTVEADYRRLGRVLNSPIDTQEKEELVRLGKVGRLKNVYIALVCALIFTPLVTGGVTGQLADGAMRLAQVRVEKSQIYLKAPYSELLPSNLLDVSAKTVAGYKAFSGVVVEFQGFGSSTVITFKDGQSKRQVDVPNDHLIVEKDRK
;
A
#
# COMPACT_ATOMS: atom_id res chain seq x y z
N MET A 1 -24.46 2.44 -4.18
CA MET A 1 -23.96 3.58 -4.99
C MET A 1 -24.99 4.68 -5.21
N TYR A 2 -26.26 4.38 -5.50
CA TYR A 2 -27.29 5.40 -5.81
C TYR A 2 -27.51 6.42 -4.67
N PHE A 3 -27.48 5.97 -3.41
CA PHE A 3 -27.61 6.84 -2.23
C PHE A 3 -26.48 7.86 -2.08
N LEU A 4 -25.23 7.46 -2.34
CA LEU A 4 -24.08 8.38 -2.26
C LEU A 4 -24.10 9.40 -3.40
N TYR A 5 -24.43 8.95 -4.61
CA TYR A 5 -24.57 9.84 -5.76
C TYR A 5 -25.68 10.88 -5.58
N SER A 6 -26.84 10.45 -5.06
CA SER A 6 -27.94 11.37 -4.73
C SER A 6 -27.53 12.36 -3.63
N GLY A 7 -26.82 11.91 -2.59
CA GLY A 7 -26.30 12.78 -1.55
C GLY A 7 -25.33 13.84 -2.08
N VAL A 8 -24.40 13.48 -2.98
CA VAL A 8 -23.48 14.42 -3.62
C VAL A 8 -24.24 15.48 -4.43
N LYS A 9 -25.23 15.08 -5.23
CA LYS A 9 -26.06 15.98 -6.05
C LYS A 9 -26.83 16.99 -5.21
N THR A 10 -27.41 16.56 -4.09
CA THR A 10 -28.18 17.44 -3.20
C THR A 10 -27.26 18.43 -2.49
N VAL A 11 -26.15 17.96 -1.93
CA VAL A 11 -25.17 18.83 -1.24
C VAL A 11 -24.49 19.82 -2.21
N GLU A 12 -24.28 19.41 -3.46
CA GLU A 12 -23.77 20.28 -4.53
C GLU A 12 -24.71 21.44 -4.84
N ALA A 13 -26.02 21.17 -4.95
CA ALA A 13 -27.03 22.19 -5.22
C ALA A 13 -27.08 23.23 -4.09
N ASP A 14 -27.06 22.77 -2.84
CA ASP A 14 -27.06 23.62 -1.65
C ASP A 14 -25.76 24.44 -1.54
N TYR A 15 -24.61 23.83 -1.80
CA TYR A 15 -23.32 24.52 -1.82
C TYR A 15 -23.28 25.63 -2.88
N ARG A 16 -23.75 25.36 -4.11
CA ARG A 16 -23.82 26.37 -5.18
C ARG A 16 -24.82 27.48 -4.88
N ARG A 17 -25.94 27.18 -4.21
CA ARG A 17 -26.92 28.18 -3.80
C ARG A 17 -26.33 29.13 -2.75
N LEU A 18 -25.70 28.57 -1.72
CA LEU A 18 -25.09 29.35 -0.64
C LEU A 18 -23.86 30.14 -1.10
N GLY A 19 -23.07 29.60 -2.04
CA GLY A 19 -21.98 30.33 -2.68
C GLY A 19 -22.46 31.55 -3.48
N ARG A 20 -23.63 31.48 -4.12
CA ARG A 20 -24.22 32.63 -4.83
C ARG A 20 -24.70 33.73 -3.87
N VAL A 21 -25.30 33.36 -2.74
CA VAL A 21 -25.74 34.33 -1.71
C VAL A 21 -24.53 35.01 -1.08
N LEU A 22 -23.48 34.24 -0.76
CA LEU A 22 -22.25 34.76 -0.17
C LEU A 22 -21.50 35.72 -1.12
N ASN A 23 -21.43 35.40 -2.41
CA ASN A 23 -20.73 36.21 -3.41
C ASN A 23 -21.60 37.34 -4.01
N SER A 24 -22.82 37.53 -3.52
CA SER A 24 -23.67 38.60 -4.02
C SER A 24 -23.13 39.98 -3.58
N PRO A 25 -23.19 40.99 -4.48
CA PRO A 25 -22.71 42.34 -4.19
C PRO A 25 -23.63 43.10 -3.22
N ILE A 26 -24.80 42.55 -2.90
CA ILE A 26 -25.78 43.14 -2.00
C ILE A 26 -25.50 42.61 -0.60
N ASP A 27 -25.42 43.51 0.39
CA ASP A 27 -25.29 43.12 1.79
C ASP A 27 -26.69 42.85 2.35
N THR A 28 -26.97 41.58 2.63
CA THR A 28 -28.25 41.12 3.16
C THR A 28 -28.05 40.45 4.51
N GLN A 29 -29.04 40.56 5.40
CA GLN A 29 -29.01 39.85 6.70
C GLN A 29 -28.74 38.34 6.53
N GLU A 30 -29.25 37.74 5.45
CA GLU A 30 -29.00 36.34 5.13
C GLU A 30 -27.50 36.06 4.90
N LYS A 31 -26.77 36.95 4.22
CA LYS A 31 -25.33 36.82 3.99
C LYS A 31 -24.53 36.93 5.29
N GLU A 32 -24.86 37.90 6.15
CA GLU A 32 -24.23 38.05 7.47
C GLU A 32 -24.44 36.82 8.36
N GLU A 33 -25.65 36.27 8.37
CA GLU A 33 -25.94 35.03 9.09
C GLU A 33 -25.16 33.83 8.54
N LEU A 34 -25.01 33.72 7.21
CA LEU A 34 -24.26 32.64 6.58
C LEU A 34 -22.75 32.70 6.90
N VAL A 35 -22.19 33.90 6.94
CA VAL A 35 -20.80 34.15 7.37
C VAL A 35 -20.64 33.81 8.85
N ARG A 36 -21.52 34.35 9.71
CA ARG A 36 -21.47 34.16 11.17
C ARG A 36 -21.64 32.68 11.58
N LEU A 37 -22.51 31.94 10.89
CA LEU A 37 -22.78 30.53 11.18
C LEU A 37 -21.75 29.58 10.53
N GLY A 38 -20.85 30.08 9.67
CA GLY A 38 -19.86 29.26 8.96
C GLY A 38 -20.46 28.14 8.11
N LYS A 39 -21.74 28.27 7.73
CA LYS A 39 -22.53 27.21 7.06
C LYS A 39 -21.88 26.77 5.75
N VAL A 40 -21.34 27.71 4.98
CA VAL A 40 -20.67 27.46 3.69
C VAL A 40 -19.43 26.57 3.86
N GLY A 41 -18.63 26.81 4.90
CA GLY A 41 -17.44 26.01 5.19
C GLY A 41 -17.79 24.57 5.59
N ARG A 42 -18.83 24.39 6.41
CA ARG A 42 -19.31 23.05 6.79
C ARG A 42 -19.85 22.27 5.60
N LEU A 43 -20.64 22.91 4.73
CA LEU A 43 -21.16 22.30 3.50
C LEU A 43 -20.05 21.94 2.52
N LYS A 44 -19.02 22.80 2.38
CA LYS A 44 -17.82 22.47 1.59
C LYS A 44 -17.14 21.20 2.11
N ASN A 45 -16.96 21.09 3.42
CA ASN A 45 -16.32 19.91 4.02
C ASN A 45 -17.17 18.64 3.83
N VAL A 46 -18.51 18.74 3.99
CA VAL A 46 -19.43 17.62 3.73
C VAL A 46 -19.43 17.22 2.26
N TYR A 47 -19.42 18.19 1.34
CA TYR A 47 -19.31 17.93 -0.10
C TYR A 47 -18.01 17.19 -0.43
N ILE A 48 -16.86 17.69 0.05
CA ILE A 48 -15.56 17.04 -0.12
C ILE A 48 -15.58 15.62 0.46
N ALA A 49 -16.11 15.44 1.67
CA ALA A 49 -16.21 14.13 2.31
C ALA A 49 -17.05 13.13 1.48
N LEU A 50 -18.19 13.58 0.92
CA LEU A 50 -19.04 12.73 0.08
C LEU A 50 -18.39 12.39 -1.27
N VAL A 51 -17.70 13.34 -1.91
CA VAL A 51 -16.95 13.09 -3.15
C VAL A 51 -15.80 12.12 -2.88
N CYS A 52 -15.05 12.32 -1.80
CA CYS A 52 -14.02 11.38 -1.36
C CYS A 52 -14.62 9.99 -1.09
N ALA A 53 -15.73 9.91 -0.36
CA ALA A 53 -16.40 8.64 -0.11
C ALA A 53 -16.79 7.96 -1.43
N LEU A 54 -17.34 8.68 -2.40
CA LEU A 54 -17.72 8.11 -3.70
C LEU A 54 -16.53 7.52 -4.47
N ILE A 55 -15.36 8.19 -4.43
CA ILE A 55 -14.12 7.74 -5.07
C ILE A 55 -13.49 6.56 -4.32
N PHE A 56 -13.45 6.60 -2.99
CA PHE A 56 -12.75 5.59 -2.18
C PHE A 56 -13.60 4.36 -1.84
N THR A 57 -14.93 4.46 -1.88
CA THR A 57 -15.84 3.31 -1.65
C THR A 57 -15.49 2.13 -2.56
N PRO A 58 -15.36 2.27 -3.91
CA PRO A 58 -15.02 1.14 -4.76
C PRO A 58 -13.62 0.57 -4.49
N LEU A 59 -12.70 1.37 -3.95
CA LEU A 59 -11.39 0.89 -3.53
C LEU A 59 -11.51 -0.09 -2.36
N VAL A 60 -12.31 0.25 -1.35
CA VAL A 60 -12.50 -0.57 -0.14
C VAL A 60 -13.38 -1.80 -0.41
N THR A 61 -14.46 -1.65 -1.18
CA THR A 61 -15.42 -2.75 -1.42
C THR A 61 -15.10 -3.58 -2.66
N GLY A 62 -14.28 -3.09 -3.59
CA GLY A 62 -14.00 -3.75 -4.87
C GLY A 62 -12.92 -4.84 -4.83
N GLY A 63 -12.37 -5.17 -3.65
CA GLY A 63 -11.35 -6.21 -3.50
C GLY A 63 -9.97 -5.86 -4.08
N VAL A 64 -9.78 -4.66 -4.62
CA VAL A 64 -8.51 -4.18 -5.21
C VAL A 64 -7.49 -3.73 -4.18
N THR A 65 -7.87 -3.56 -2.91
CA THR A 65 -6.99 -3.14 -1.81
C THR A 65 -5.74 -4.02 -1.68
N GLY A 66 -5.89 -5.34 -1.82
CA GLY A 66 -4.76 -6.27 -1.75
C GLY A 66 -3.75 -6.06 -2.88
N GLN A 67 -4.22 -5.82 -4.10
CA GLN A 67 -3.37 -5.56 -5.26
C GLN A 67 -2.67 -4.20 -5.17
N LEU A 68 -3.34 -3.20 -4.63
CA LEU A 68 -2.76 -1.88 -4.33
C LEU A 68 -1.67 -1.98 -3.26
N ALA A 69 -1.91 -2.75 -2.20
CA ALA A 69 -0.93 -3.01 -1.15
C ALA A 69 0.29 -3.75 -1.72
N ASP A 70 0.08 -4.82 -2.48
CA ASP A 70 1.15 -5.56 -3.17
C ASP A 70 1.94 -4.65 -4.14
N GLY A 71 1.25 -3.79 -4.88
CA GLY A 71 1.86 -2.80 -5.77
C GLY A 71 2.73 -1.80 -5.03
N ALA A 72 2.24 -1.27 -3.91
CA ALA A 72 3.00 -0.37 -3.04
C ALA A 72 4.23 -1.07 -2.44
N MET A 73 4.11 -2.32 -2.01
CA MET A 73 5.24 -3.12 -1.49
C MET A 73 6.31 -3.37 -2.55
N ARG A 74 5.91 -3.61 -3.81
CA ARG A 74 6.83 -3.73 -4.95
C ARG A 74 7.51 -2.41 -5.27
N LEU A 75 6.77 -1.30 -5.30
CA LEU A 75 7.31 0.05 -5.55
C LEU A 75 8.31 0.47 -4.47
N ALA A 76 8.04 0.14 -3.22
CA ALA A 76 8.93 0.43 -2.09
C ALA A 76 10.17 -0.49 -2.02
N GLN A 77 10.34 -1.42 -2.97
CA GLN A 77 11.39 -2.46 -2.98
C GLN A 77 11.43 -3.33 -1.71
N VAL A 78 10.33 -3.38 -0.96
CA VAL A 78 10.20 -4.20 0.24
C VAL A 78 10.13 -5.67 -0.12
N ARG A 79 9.49 -5.98 -1.26
CA ARG A 79 9.45 -7.32 -1.88
C ARG A 79 10.42 -7.40 -3.06
N VAL A 80 11.46 -8.22 -2.94
CA VAL A 80 12.40 -8.52 -4.02
C VAL A 80 12.08 -9.91 -4.56
N GLU A 81 11.52 -9.95 -5.78
CA GLU A 81 11.23 -11.20 -6.48
C GLU A 81 12.49 -11.73 -7.18
N LYS A 82 12.75 -13.04 -7.08
CA LYS A 82 13.88 -13.75 -7.74
C LYS A 82 15.28 -13.28 -7.32
N SER A 83 15.48 -12.97 -6.05
CA SER A 83 16.81 -12.64 -5.52
C SER A 83 17.68 -13.89 -5.38
N GLN A 84 18.98 -13.71 -5.64
CA GLN A 84 20.01 -14.63 -5.16
C GLN A 84 20.29 -14.31 -3.70
N ILE A 85 20.18 -15.31 -2.83
CA ILE A 85 20.44 -15.15 -1.39
C ILE A 85 21.54 -16.08 -0.93
N TYR A 86 22.34 -15.63 0.03
CA TYR A 86 23.34 -16.43 0.70
C TYR A 86 22.93 -16.61 2.16
N LEU A 87 22.82 -17.86 2.60
CA LEU A 87 22.37 -18.22 3.94
C LEU A 87 23.44 -18.97 4.70
N LYS A 88 23.62 -18.61 5.97
CA LYS A 88 24.48 -19.32 6.93
C LYS A 88 23.71 -20.45 7.62
N ALA A 89 24.42 -21.47 8.09
CA ALA A 89 23.84 -22.50 8.95
C ALA A 89 23.34 -21.92 10.30
N PRO A 90 22.27 -22.44 10.91
CA PRO A 90 21.48 -23.61 10.48
C PRO A 90 20.39 -23.28 9.44
N TYR A 91 20.11 -22.01 9.17
CA TYR A 91 19.01 -21.58 8.29
C TYR A 91 19.15 -22.08 6.85
N SER A 92 20.37 -22.26 6.37
CA SER A 92 20.64 -22.85 5.04
C SER A 92 20.11 -24.28 4.89
N GLU A 93 19.84 -24.99 5.98
CA GLU A 93 19.32 -26.37 5.96
C GLU A 93 17.79 -26.41 5.87
N LEU A 94 17.13 -25.28 6.14
CA LEU A 94 15.67 -25.16 6.04
C LEU A 94 15.18 -25.03 4.60
N LEU A 95 16.09 -24.66 3.68
CA LEU A 95 15.78 -24.52 2.26
C LEU A 95 16.00 -25.84 1.52
N PRO A 96 15.10 -26.20 0.61
CA PRO A 96 15.23 -27.41 -0.17
C PRO A 96 16.42 -27.32 -1.14
N SER A 97 17.05 -28.47 -1.39
CA SER A 97 18.29 -28.56 -2.17
C SER A 97 18.11 -28.28 -3.66
N ASN A 98 16.88 -28.23 -4.16
CA ASN A 98 16.57 -27.81 -5.53
C ASN A 98 16.75 -26.31 -5.78
N LEU A 99 16.81 -25.49 -4.72
CA LEU A 99 17.06 -24.04 -4.81
C LEU A 99 18.53 -23.68 -4.71
N LEU A 100 19.40 -24.65 -4.39
CA LEU A 100 20.83 -24.45 -4.25
C LEU A 100 21.43 -24.07 -5.60
N ASP A 101 22.07 -22.91 -5.64
CA ASP A 101 22.75 -22.44 -6.84
C ASP A 101 24.24 -22.79 -6.76
N VAL A 102 24.60 -23.90 -7.41
CA VAL A 102 25.98 -24.39 -7.47
C VAL A 102 26.85 -23.53 -8.40
N SER A 103 26.23 -22.74 -9.29
CA SER A 103 26.94 -21.85 -10.21
C SER A 103 27.26 -20.47 -9.63
N ALA A 104 26.66 -20.14 -8.49
CA ALA A 104 26.85 -18.87 -7.80
C ALA A 104 28.24 -18.74 -7.16
N LYS A 105 28.65 -17.51 -6.92
CA LYS A 105 29.91 -17.21 -6.25
C LYS A 105 29.91 -17.78 -4.83
N THR A 106 30.87 -18.64 -4.51
CA THR A 106 30.93 -19.23 -3.17
C THR A 106 31.37 -18.20 -2.14
N VAL A 107 30.55 -17.99 -1.11
CA VAL A 107 30.87 -17.14 0.04
C VAL A 107 31.20 -18.06 1.22
N ALA A 108 32.35 -17.86 1.86
CA ALA A 108 32.82 -18.73 2.94
C ALA A 108 31.80 -18.78 4.10
N GLY A 109 31.33 -19.99 4.44
CA GLY A 109 30.35 -20.20 5.50
C GLY A 109 28.89 -19.97 5.10
N TYR A 110 28.61 -19.66 3.83
CA TYR A 110 27.26 -19.47 3.31
C TYR A 110 26.96 -20.40 2.13
N LYS A 111 25.70 -20.78 1.98
CA LYS A 111 25.18 -21.48 0.80
C LYS A 111 24.34 -20.51 -0.03
N ALA A 112 24.54 -20.53 -1.35
CA ALA A 112 23.80 -19.70 -2.28
C ALA A 112 22.51 -20.40 -2.72
N PHE A 113 21.43 -19.63 -2.77
CA PHE A 113 20.12 -20.08 -3.24
C PHE A 113 19.56 -19.09 -4.26
N SER A 114 18.94 -19.60 -5.31
CA SER A 114 18.30 -18.79 -6.36
C SER A 114 16.80 -19.08 -6.42
N GLY A 115 16.03 -18.12 -6.95
CA GLY A 115 14.56 -18.27 -7.07
C GLY A 115 13.80 -18.08 -5.74
N VAL A 116 14.44 -17.47 -4.73
CA VAL A 116 13.78 -17.12 -3.47
C VAL A 116 13.15 -15.73 -3.58
N VAL A 117 11.98 -15.56 -2.96
CA VAL A 117 11.32 -14.25 -2.83
C VAL A 117 11.64 -13.71 -1.45
N VAL A 118 12.34 -12.59 -1.39
CA VAL A 118 12.54 -11.84 -0.14
C VAL A 118 11.33 -10.93 0.02
N GLU A 119 10.47 -11.21 0.98
CA GLU A 119 9.20 -10.48 1.13
C GLU A 119 9.32 -9.22 1.98
N PHE A 120 10.31 -9.19 2.89
CA PHE A 120 10.52 -8.06 3.79
C PHE A 120 11.99 -7.95 4.18
N GLN A 121 12.74 -7.05 3.55
CA GLN A 121 14.14 -6.78 3.88
C GLN A 121 14.29 -5.48 4.68
N GLY A 122 15.05 -5.52 5.78
CA GLY A 122 15.55 -4.31 6.45
C GLY A 122 14.61 -3.65 7.47
N PHE A 123 13.53 -4.33 7.88
CA PHE A 123 12.69 -3.89 8.99
C PHE A 123 12.98 -4.75 10.22
N GLY A 124 13.66 -4.18 11.22
CA GLY A 124 14.06 -4.90 12.43
C GLY A 124 15.32 -5.75 12.26
N SER A 125 15.43 -6.84 13.03
CA SER A 125 16.61 -7.72 13.09
C SER A 125 16.52 -8.97 12.20
N SER A 126 15.40 -9.20 11.53
CA SER A 126 15.16 -10.35 10.67
C SER A 126 14.63 -9.93 9.30
N THR A 127 14.84 -10.80 8.32
CA THR A 127 14.32 -10.72 6.97
C THR A 127 13.46 -11.94 6.70
N VAL A 128 12.28 -11.71 6.14
CA VAL A 128 11.33 -12.77 5.80
C VAL A 128 11.62 -13.25 4.38
N ILE A 129 11.87 -14.56 4.25
CA ILE A 129 12.06 -15.21 2.95
C ILE A 129 10.95 -16.22 2.69
N THR A 130 10.47 -16.24 1.45
CA THR A 130 9.43 -17.16 0.99
C THR A 130 9.91 -17.90 -0.24
N PHE A 131 9.76 -19.21 -0.23
CA PHE A 131 10.20 -20.11 -1.30
C PHE A 131 9.15 -21.19 -1.60
N LYS A 132 9.28 -21.81 -2.78
CA LYS A 132 8.44 -22.96 -3.16
C LYS A 132 9.09 -24.25 -2.69
N ASP A 133 8.31 -25.09 -2.04
CA ASP A 133 8.67 -26.44 -1.61
C ASP A 133 7.61 -27.41 -2.17
N GLY A 134 7.90 -27.95 -3.36
CA GLY A 134 6.92 -28.70 -4.15
C GLY A 134 5.70 -27.86 -4.55
N GLN A 135 4.51 -28.28 -4.11
CA GLN A 135 3.24 -27.58 -4.36
C GLN A 135 2.91 -26.50 -3.32
N SER A 136 3.68 -26.42 -2.24
CA SER A 136 3.44 -25.50 -1.13
C SER A 136 4.40 -24.33 -1.16
N LYS A 137 3.96 -23.17 -0.65
CA LYS A 137 4.85 -22.05 -0.33
C LYS A 137 5.21 -22.13 1.14
N ARG A 138 6.50 -22.03 1.46
CA ARG A 138 7.01 -21.98 2.82
C ARG A 138 7.69 -20.65 3.06
N GLN A 139 7.56 -20.16 4.28
CA GLN A 139 8.12 -18.89 4.73
C GLN A 139 9.01 -19.15 5.95
N VAL A 140 10.15 -18.47 6.01
CA VAL A 140 11.11 -18.56 7.11
C VAL A 140 11.59 -17.15 7.46
N ASP A 141 11.64 -16.86 8.76
CA ASP A 141 12.29 -15.66 9.28
C ASP A 141 13.77 -15.94 9.52
N VAL A 142 14.63 -15.15 8.89
CA VAL A 142 16.08 -15.29 8.98
C VAL A 142 16.70 -14.04 9.60
N PRO A 143 17.53 -14.15 10.63
CA PRO A 143 18.29 -13.02 11.17
C PRO A 143 19.15 -12.32 10.10
N ASN A 144 19.21 -10.99 10.13
CA ASN A 144 19.91 -10.19 9.11
C ASN A 144 21.42 -10.44 9.06
N ASP A 145 22.02 -10.89 10.16
CA ASP A 145 23.43 -11.27 10.27
C ASP A 145 23.74 -12.64 9.65
N HIS A 146 22.71 -13.42 9.29
CA HIS A 146 22.82 -14.75 8.67
C HIS A 146 22.39 -14.77 7.20
N LEU A 147 22.03 -13.60 6.63
CA LEU A 147 21.50 -13.47 5.28
C LEU A 147 22.22 -12.38 4.50
N ILE A 148 22.69 -12.73 3.29
CA ILE A 148 23.14 -11.74 2.31
C ILE A 148 22.18 -11.82 1.12
N VAL A 149 21.62 -10.68 0.73
CA VAL A 149 20.71 -10.57 -0.42
C VAL A 149 21.44 -9.87 -1.55
N GLU A 150 21.66 -10.58 -2.66
CA GLU A 150 22.19 -10.02 -3.88
C GLU A 150 21.03 -9.61 -4.80
N LYS A 151 21.04 -8.34 -5.22
CA LYS A 151 20.00 -7.75 -6.07
C LYS A 151 20.58 -7.50 -7.44
N ASP A 152 20.00 -8.10 -8.47
CA ASP A 152 20.24 -7.70 -9.85
C ASP A 152 19.66 -6.30 -10.06
N ARG A 153 20.53 -5.29 -10.18
CA ARG A 153 20.12 -4.00 -10.72
C ARG A 153 19.98 -4.14 -12.24
N LYS A 154 18.74 -4.13 -12.73
CA LYS A 154 18.43 -3.73 -14.10
C LYS A 154 18.27 -2.23 -14.18
#